data_AF-A0A094R9Y8-F1
#
_entry.id   AF-A0A094R9Y8-F1
#
_cell.length_a   1.000
_cell.length_b   1.000
_cell.length_c   1.000
_cell.angle_alpha   90.00
_cell.angle_beta   90.00
_cell.angle_gamma   90.00
#
_symmetry.space_group_name_H-M   'P 1'
#
loop_
_entity.id
_entity.type
_entity.pdbx_description
1 polymer ?
#
loop_
_entity_poly.entity_id
_entity_poly.type
_entity_poly.pdbx_seq_one_letter_code
_entity_poly.pdbx_strand_id
1 'polypeptide(L)'
;MTDNPLLALRERISALDLQLIELLAQRRELALDVARSKLHSHRPIRDKERERDLLDKLTAAGKKHHLDGHYITRLFQLIIEDSVLTQQALLQHHLNQTTSHSARIAFLGPKGSYSHLAARQYAARHFEQFVECGCQKFQDIFNMVETGQADYAVLPIENTSSGSINDVYDLLQHTALSIVGELTNPINHCVLVATDTSLEQIETVYSHPQPFQQCSHFINRFPHWKIEYCESTAAAMEKVAALNSPKAAALGSEAGGQLYQLQMLEHDLANQSQNITRFIVLARKPIDVTEQVPAKTTLIMATGQQSGALVEALLVLRDNGIVMTKLESRPINGNPWEEMFYLDVQANLRSDAMQKALKGLAPITRSLKVLGCYPSENVVPVDVNE
;
A
#
# COMPACT_ATOMS: atom_id res chain seq x y z
N MET A 1 -4.77 4.14 -52.30
CA MET A 1 -4.33 4.27 -50.91
C MET A 1 -5.54 4.71 -50.13
N THR A 2 -6.23 3.75 -49.50
CA THR A 2 -7.45 4.00 -48.73
C THR A 2 -7.06 4.62 -47.40
N ASP A 3 -7.33 5.91 -47.22
CA ASP A 3 -7.31 6.56 -45.92
C ASP A 3 -8.13 5.72 -44.95
N ASN A 4 -7.47 5.09 -43.98
CA ASN A 4 -8.15 4.26 -42.99
C ASN A 4 -8.82 5.21 -41.99
N PRO A 5 -10.14 5.42 -42.03
CA PRO A 5 -10.82 6.41 -41.18
C PRO A 5 -10.65 6.10 -39.69
N LEU A 6 -10.40 4.83 -39.35
CA LEU A 6 -10.09 4.42 -37.98
C LEU A 6 -8.73 4.93 -37.51
N LEU A 7 -7.74 5.01 -38.40
CA LEU A 7 -6.39 5.45 -38.07
C LEU A 7 -6.39 6.96 -37.79
N ALA A 8 -7.07 7.75 -38.62
CA ALA A 8 -7.24 9.19 -38.39
C ALA A 8 -8.01 9.50 -37.08
N LEU A 9 -9.02 8.69 -36.73
CA LEU A 9 -9.71 8.83 -35.44
C LEU A 9 -8.81 8.47 -34.25
N ARG A 10 -8.01 7.40 -34.34
CA ARG A 10 -7.05 7.02 -33.30
C ARG A 10 -6.00 8.09 -33.07
N GLU A 11 -5.46 8.69 -34.13
CA GLU A 11 -4.49 9.79 -34.00
C GLU A 11 -5.11 11.02 -33.30
N ARG A 12 -6.36 11.36 -33.62
CA ARG A 12 -7.08 12.45 -32.94
C ARG A 12 -7.32 12.15 -31.46
N ILE A 13 -7.63 10.90 -31.11
CA ILE A 13 -7.76 10.46 -29.71
C ILE A 13 -6.41 10.60 -29.00
N SER A 14 -5.33 10.08 -29.59
CA SER A 14 -3.99 10.19 -29.01
C SER A 14 -3.54 11.64 -28.81
N ALA A 15 -3.91 12.55 -29.72
CA ALA A 15 -3.64 13.97 -29.55
C ALA A 15 -4.41 14.59 -28.36
N LEU A 16 -5.65 14.18 -28.14
CA LEU A 16 -6.43 14.58 -26.96
C LEU A 16 -5.84 14.00 -25.67
N ASP A 17 -5.39 12.74 -25.69
CA ASP A 17 -4.76 12.10 -24.53
C ASP A 17 -3.49 12.85 -24.11
N LEU A 18 -2.68 13.33 -25.06
CA LEU A 18 -1.52 14.18 -24.79
C LEU A 18 -1.91 15.52 -24.14
N GLN A 19 -3.01 16.14 -24.58
CA GLN A 19 -3.52 17.37 -23.96
C GLN A 19 -4.02 17.11 -22.54
N LEU A 20 -4.65 15.96 -22.27
CA LEU A 20 -5.07 15.58 -20.92
C LEU A 20 -3.86 15.42 -20.00
N ILE A 21 -2.77 14.83 -20.47
CA ILE A 21 -1.52 14.71 -19.70
C ILE A 21 -0.96 16.10 -19.36
N GLU A 22 -0.94 17.03 -20.32
CA GLU A 22 -0.46 18.39 -20.08
C GLU A 22 -1.33 19.14 -19.05
N LEU A 23 -2.65 19.02 -19.14
CA LEU A 23 -3.59 19.62 -18.17
C LEU A 23 -3.43 19.02 -16.77
N LEU A 24 -3.22 17.70 -16.67
CA LEU A 24 -2.95 17.03 -15.40
C LEU A 24 -1.63 17.50 -14.78
N ALA A 25 -0.59 17.68 -15.60
CA ALA A 25 0.69 18.21 -15.16
C ALA A 25 0.55 19.66 -14.63
N GLN A 26 -0.12 20.54 -15.37
CA GLN A 26 -0.38 21.92 -14.93
C GLN A 26 -1.20 21.95 -13.62
N ARG A 27 -2.21 21.08 -13.50
CA ARG A 27 -2.99 20.96 -12.27
C ARG A 27 -2.14 20.49 -11.08
N ARG A 28 -1.20 19.57 -11.31
CA ARG A 28 -0.26 19.09 -10.29
C ARG A 28 0.63 20.21 -9.79
N GLU A 29 1.19 21.04 -10.67
CA GLU A 29 1.98 22.21 -10.28
C GLU A 29 1.17 23.18 -9.40
N LEU A 30 -0.07 23.49 -9.80
CA LEU A 30 -0.96 24.32 -8.99
C LEU A 30 -1.26 23.70 -7.61
N ALA A 31 -1.41 22.38 -7.53
CA ALA A 31 -1.58 21.68 -6.27
C ALA A 31 -0.31 21.81 -5.39
N LEU A 32 0.88 21.73 -5.97
CA LEU A 32 2.14 21.95 -5.25
C LEU A 32 2.25 23.39 -4.71
N ASP A 33 1.87 24.38 -5.51
CA ASP A 33 1.86 25.78 -5.08
C ASP A 33 0.85 26.04 -3.94
N VAL A 34 -0.31 25.38 -3.98
CA VAL A 34 -1.26 25.38 -2.86
C VAL A 34 -0.63 24.79 -1.60
N ALA A 35 0.11 23.67 -1.70
CA ALA A 35 0.81 23.11 -0.55
C ALA A 35 1.89 24.04 0.01
N ARG A 36 2.69 24.68 -0.86
CA ARG A 36 3.69 25.68 -0.45
C ARG A 36 3.04 26.86 0.27
N SER A 37 1.90 27.34 -0.22
CA SER A 37 1.13 28.40 0.46
C SER A 37 0.57 27.94 1.82
N LYS A 38 0.04 26.71 1.88
CA LYS A 38 -0.49 26.12 3.12
C LYS A 38 0.57 25.93 4.19
N LEU A 39 1.81 25.64 3.79
CA LEU A 39 2.98 25.49 4.65
C LEU A 39 3.17 26.70 5.57
N HIS A 40 2.97 27.92 5.06
CA HIS A 40 3.04 29.14 5.84
C HIS A 40 1.80 29.38 6.72
N SER A 41 0.61 29.03 6.21
CA SER A 41 -0.68 29.33 6.87
C SER A 41 -1.15 28.33 7.94
N HIS A 42 -0.43 27.22 8.12
CA HIS A 42 -0.76 26.15 9.07
C HIS A 42 -2.12 25.47 8.90
N ARG A 43 -2.73 25.55 7.71
CA ARG A 43 -4.03 24.94 7.40
C ARG A 43 -3.89 23.46 7.02
N PRO A 44 -4.90 22.62 7.27
CA PRO A 44 -4.89 21.22 6.85
C PRO A 44 -4.76 21.10 5.33
N ILE A 45 -4.02 20.09 4.87
CA ILE A 45 -3.88 19.82 3.43
C ILE A 45 -5.25 19.45 2.85
N ARG A 46 -5.96 18.56 3.54
CA ARG A 46 -7.22 18.01 3.09
C ARG A 46 -8.40 18.82 3.60
N ASP A 47 -9.33 19.15 2.72
CA ASP A 47 -10.54 19.91 3.02
C ASP A 47 -11.73 19.17 2.39
N LYS A 48 -12.44 18.40 3.21
CA LYS A 48 -13.50 17.48 2.74
C LYS A 48 -14.71 18.22 2.18
N GLU A 49 -15.08 19.36 2.76
CA GLU A 49 -16.19 20.17 2.28
C GLU A 49 -15.87 20.74 0.90
N ARG A 50 -14.66 21.29 0.74
CA ARG A 50 -14.20 21.78 -0.56
C ARG A 50 -14.08 20.68 -1.62
N GLU A 51 -13.66 19.47 -1.22
CA GLU A 51 -13.64 18.29 -2.11
C GLU A 51 -15.05 17.93 -2.58
N ARG A 52 -16.04 17.91 -1.67
CA ARG A 52 -17.45 17.64 -2.00
C ARG A 52 -18.00 18.68 -2.99
N ASP A 53 -17.84 19.97 -2.67
CA ASP A 53 -18.27 21.08 -3.52
C ASP A 53 -17.66 21.04 -4.92
N LEU A 54 -16.38 20.62 -5.02
CA LEU A 54 -15.69 20.48 -6.28
C LEU A 54 -16.29 19.33 -7.10
N LEU A 55 -16.51 18.16 -6.49
CA LEU A 55 -17.10 17.00 -7.15
C LEU A 55 -18.52 17.31 -7.65
N ASP A 56 -19.35 17.99 -6.86
CA ASP A 56 -20.70 18.39 -7.27
C ASP A 56 -20.68 19.32 -8.49
N LYS A 57 -19.80 20.32 -8.48
CA LYS A 57 -19.62 21.26 -9.60
C LYS A 57 -19.16 20.54 -10.87
N LEU A 58 -18.21 19.61 -10.74
CA LEU A 58 -17.68 18.86 -11.88
C LEU A 58 -18.71 17.89 -12.45
N THR A 59 -19.46 17.20 -11.60
CA THR A 59 -20.57 16.33 -12.02
C THR A 59 -21.65 17.13 -12.76
N ALA A 60 -22.01 18.31 -12.27
CA ALA A 60 -22.95 19.20 -12.95
C ALA A 60 -22.41 19.72 -14.30
N ALA A 61 -21.11 20.02 -14.38
CA ALA A 61 -20.47 20.45 -15.62
C ALA A 61 -20.41 19.31 -16.65
N GLY A 62 -19.98 18.11 -16.25
CA GLY A 62 -19.85 16.99 -17.19
C GLY A 62 -21.20 16.43 -17.66
N LYS A 63 -22.28 16.56 -16.88
CA LYS A 63 -23.65 16.31 -17.37
C LYS A 63 -23.99 17.15 -18.60
N LYS A 64 -23.53 18.40 -18.69
CA LYS A 64 -23.72 19.26 -19.89
C LYS A 64 -22.97 18.74 -21.13
N HIS A 65 -21.94 17.93 -20.91
CA HIS A 65 -21.14 17.28 -21.95
C HIS A 65 -21.54 15.83 -22.21
N HIS A 66 -22.69 15.37 -21.67
CA HIS A 66 -23.18 13.98 -21.79
C HIS A 66 -22.23 12.94 -21.17
N LEU A 67 -21.45 13.35 -20.17
CA LEU A 67 -20.63 12.45 -19.37
C LEU A 67 -21.42 11.95 -18.16
N ASP A 68 -21.26 10.67 -17.84
CA ASP A 68 -21.86 10.06 -16.67
C ASP A 68 -21.29 10.64 -15.37
N GLY A 69 -22.18 10.86 -14.39
CA GLY A 69 -21.80 11.47 -13.11
C GLY A 69 -20.87 10.58 -12.28
N HIS A 70 -21.15 9.27 -12.23
CA HIS A 70 -20.31 8.32 -11.49
C HIS A 70 -18.92 8.22 -12.11
N TYR A 71 -18.83 8.22 -13.44
CA TYR A 71 -17.56 8.26 -14.16
C TYR A 71 -16.72 9.49 -13.79
N ILE A 72 -17.31 10.69 -13.78
CA ILE A 72 -16.62 11.93 -13.39
C ILE A 72 -16.15 11.86 -11.94
N THR A 73 -17.04 11.46 -11.02
CA THR A 73 -16.71 11.35 -9.61
C THR A 73 -15.51 10.42 -9.40
N ARG A 74 -15.51 9.24 -10.02
CA ARG A 74 -14.40 8.28 -9.90
C ARG A 74 -13.09 8.84 -10.46
N LEU A 75 -13.13 9.46 -11.64
CA LEU A 75 -11.94 10.04 -12.27
C LEU A 75 -11.34 11.15 -11.40
N PHE A 76 -12.17 12.09 -10.94
CA PHE A 76 -11.68 13.22 -10.15
C PHE A 76 -11.30 12.83 -8.72
N GLN A 77 -11.90 11.78 -8.14
CA GLN A 77 -11.44 11.21 -6.88
C GLN A 77 -9.99 10.72 -6.99
N LEU A 78 -9.64 9.99 -8.06
CA LEU A 78 -8.25 9.55 -8.30
C LEU A 78 -7.29 10.74 -8.46
N ILE A 79 -7.71 11.78 -9.18
CA ILE A 79 -6.90 12.99 -9.38
C ILE A 79 -6.72 13.76 -8.06
N ILE A 80 -7.76 13.86 -7.23
CA ILE A 80 -7.70 14.51 -5.91
C ILE A 80 -6.82 13.70 -4.96
N GLU A 81 -6.96 12.38 -4.94
CA GLU A 81 -6.14 11.47 -4.15
C GLU A 81 -4.65 11.64 -4.48
N ASP A 82 -4.27 11.59 -5.76
CA ASP A 82 -2.89 11.85 -6.21
C ASP A 82 -2.37 13.21 -5.75
N SER A 83 -3.23 14.24 -5.80
CA SER A 83 -2.87 15.59 -5.34
C SER A 83 -2.62 15.64 -3.84
N VAL A 84 -3.51 15.05 -3.03
CA VAL A 84 -3.37 15.03 -1.58
C VAL A 84 -2.10 14.28 -1.19
N LEU A 85 -1.86 13.10 -1.76
CA LEU A 85 -0.65 12.30 -1.50
C LEU A 85 0.63 13.05 -1.90
N THR A 86 0.63 13.69 -3.08
CA THR A 86 1.77 14.49 -3.55
C THR A 86 2.05 15.68 -2.62
N GLN A 87 1.01 16.39 -2.19
CA GLN A 87 1.14 17.52 -1.26
C GLN A 87 1.65 17.08 0.11
N GLN A 88 1.16 15.93 0.62
CA GLN A 88 1.65 15.32 1.85
C GLN A 88 3.12 14.97 1.73
N ALA A 89 3.54 14.31 0.65
CA ALA A 89 4.94 13.97 0.41
C ALA A 89 5.83 15.21 0.42
N LEU A 90 5.44 16.29 -0.27
CA LEU A 90 6.19 17.56 -0.28
C LEU A 90 6.36 18.14 1.13
N LEU A 91 5.29 18.23 1.93
CA LEU A 91 5.41 18.73 3.30
C LEU A 91 6.38 17.88 4.10
N GLN A 92 6.25 16.55 4.02
CA GLN A 92 7.08 15.63 4.76
C GLN A 92 8.56 15.71 4.36
N HIS A 93 8.87 15.90 3.09
CA HIS A 93 10.23 16.17 2.61
C HIS A 93 10.81 17.47 3.19
N HIS A 94 10.02 18.54 3.23
CA HIS A 94 10.44 19.81 3.83
C HIS A 94 10.68 19.71 5.34
N LEU A 95 9.80 18.99 6.06
CA LEU A 95 9.91 18.80 7.51
C LEU A 95 11.14 17.95 7.89
N ASN A 96 11.37 16.85 7.17
CA ASN A 96 12.39 15.87 7.53
C ASN A 96 13.76 16.11 6.87
N GLN A 97 13.90 17.17 6.05
CA GLN A 97 15.14 17.51 5.33
C GLN A 97 15.76 16.30 4.61
N THR A 98 14.93 15.42 4.04
CA THR A 98 15.41 14.25 3.30
C THR A 98 16.06 14.73 2.01
N THR A 99 17.36 14.93 2.04
CA THR A 99 18.19 15.39 0.90
C THR A 99 18.57 14.26 -0.06
N SER A 100 18.20 13.02 0.24
CA SER A 100 18.54 11.87 -0.58
C SER A 100 17.64 11.77 -1.80
N HIS A 101 18.13 12.23 -2.94
CA HIS A 101 17.54 12.02 -4.27
C HIS A 101 17.44 10.53 -4.66
N SER A 102 18.22 9.67 -3.99
CA SER A 102 18.26 8.22 -4.21
C SER A 102 18.06 7.45 -2.92
N ALA A 103 17.29 6.36 -2.96
CA ALA A 103 17.03 5.50 -1.81
C ALA A 103 17.22 4.00 -2.13
N ARG A 104 17.88 3.26 -1.23
CA ARG A 104 17.94 1.79 -1.31
C ARG A 104 16.79 1.18 -0.53
N ILE A 105 15.92 0.43 -1.20
CA ILE A 105 14.70 -0.14 -0.60
C ILE A 105 14.78 -1.66 -0.60
N ALA A 106 14.76 -2.24 0.60
CA ALA A 106 14.73 -3.68 0.82
C ALA A 106 13.30 -4.23 0.82
N PHE A 107 13.09 -5.39 0.20
CA PHE A 107 11.79 -6.06 0.12
C PHE A 107 11.94 -7.58 0.03
N LEU A 108 10.86 -8.31 0.32
CA LEU A 108 10.84 -9.77 0.25
C LEU A 108 10.61 -10.27 -1.17
N GLY A 109 11.45 -11.21 -1.61
CA GLY A 109 11.26 -11.98 -2.82
C GLY A 109 11.90 -11.36 -4.07
N PRO A 110 11.86 -12.08 -5.20
CA PRO A 110 12.44 -11.60 -6.45
C PRO A 110 11.58 -10.51 -7.12
N LYS A 111 12.10 -9.96 -8.21
CA LYS A 111 11.41 -8.96 -9.03
C LYS A 111 10.07 -9.51 -9.52
N GLY A 112 9.03 -8.68 -9.53
CA GLY A 112 7.66 -9.06 -9.89
C GLY A 112 6.83 -9.61 -8.73
N SER A 113 7.41 -9.80 -7.54
CA SER A 113 6.63 -10.10 -6.34
C SER A 113 5.76 -8.90 -5.92
N TYR A 114 4.70 -9.14 -5.14
CA TYR A 114 3.86 -8.05 -4.63
C TYR A 114 4.65 -7.06 -3.76
N SER A 115 5.62 -7.53 -2.97
CA SER A 115 6.50 -6.67 -2.17
C SER A 115 7.42 -5.81 -3.05
N HIS A 116 7.92 -6.36 -4.16
CA HIS A 116 8.70 -5.60 -5.15
C HIS A 116 7.85 -4.48 -5.77
N LEU A 117 6.62 -4.79 -6.18
CA LEU A 117 5.69 -3.80 -6.73
C LEU A 117 5.35 -2.69 -5.71
N ALA A 118 5.08 -3.06 -4.46
CA ALA A 118 4.85 -2.10 -3.38
C ALA A 118 6.08 -1.19 -3.15
N ALA A 119 7.29 -1.76 -3.18
CA ALA A 119 8.52 -0.98 -3.05
C ALA A 119 8.72 0.03 -4.19
N ARG A 120 8.45 -0.37 -5.44
CA ARG A 120 8.50 0.55 -6.59
C ARG A 120 7.46 1.66 -6.50
N GLN A 121 6.25 1.34 -6.06
CA GLN A 121 5.16 2.31 -5.90
C GLN A 121 5.51 3.36 -4.84
N TYR A 122 6.02 2.93 -3.68
CA TYR A 122 6.51 3.86 -2.66
C TYR A 122 7.66 4.72 -3.18
N ALA A 123 8.63 4.09 -3.85
CA ALA A 123 9.80 4.78 -4.37
C ALA A 123 9.42 5.89 -5.36
N ALA A 124 8.54 5.61 -6.31
CA ALA A 124 8.12 6.54 -7.34
C ALA A 124 7.44 7.81 -6.80
N ARG A 125 6.88 7.75 -5.58
CA ARG A 125 6.25 8.89 -4.91
C ARG A 125 7.23 9.74 -4.11
N HIS A 126 8.25 9.13 -3.53
CA HIS A 126 9.12 9.75 -2.52
C HIS A 126 10.56 10.03 -2.99
N PHE A 127 11.02 9.38 -4.06
CA PHE A 127 12.41 9.48 -4.50
C PHE A 127 12.49 9.64 -6.03
N GLU A 128 13.50 10.37 -6.50
CA GLU A 128 13.79 10.50 -7.94
C GLU A 128 14.46 9.23 -8.48
N GLN A 129 15.33 8.62 -7.66
CA GLN A 129 16.01 7.39 -7.97
C GLN A 129 15.83 6.39 -6.82
N PHE A 130 15.81 5.11 -7.15
CA PHE A 130 15.80 4.07 -6.12
C PHE A 130 16.58 2.84 -6.58
N VAL A 131 17.15 2.15 -5.61
CA VAL A 131 17.88 0.90 -5.80
C VAL A 131 17.10 -0.21 -5.12
N GLU A 132 16.79 -1.24 -5.88
CA GLU A 132 16.04 -2.41 -5.43
C GLU A 132 16.97 -3.38 -4.69
N CYS A 133 16.62 -3.72 -3.44
CA CYS A 133 17.33 -4.72 -2.64
C CYS A 133 16.40 -5.90 -2.32
N GLY A 134 16.40 -6.92 -3.19
CA GLY A 134 15.61 -8.14 -2.96
C GLY A 134 16.25 -9.04 -1.90
N CYS A 135 15.47 -9.48 -0.92
CA CYS A 135 15.90 -10.39 0.15
C CYS A 135 15.09 -11.68 0.13
N GLN A 136 15.66 -12.77 0.66
CA GLN A 136 14.97 -14.07 0.73
C GLN A 136 14.14 -14.24 2.01
N LYS A 137 14.54 -13.59 3.12
CA LYS A 137 13.85 -13.68 4.41
C LYS A 137 13.57 -12.31 4.99
N PHE A 138 12.53 -12.21 5.81
CA PHE A 138 12.21 -10.97 6.52
C PHE A 138 13.35 -10.52 7.44
N GLN A 139 14.00 -11.43 8.16
CA GLN A 139 15.14 -11.10 9.01
C GLN A 139 16.27 -10.39 8.26
N ASP A 140 16.56 -10.79 7.02
CA ASP A 140 17.60 -10.19 6.20
C ASP A 140 17.27 -8.73 5.85
N ILE A 141 15.98 -8.44 5.60
CA ILE A 141 15.48 -7.10 5.33
C ILE A 141 15.72 -6.18 6.53
N PHE A 142 15.35 -6.62 7.73
CA PHE A 142 15.58 -5.88 8.97
C PHE A 142 17.08 -5.61 9.16
N ASN A 143 17.91 -6.65 9.04
CA ASN A 143 19.36 -6.54 9.19
C ASN A 143 19.98 -5.55 8.19
N MET A 144 19.54 -5.56 6.92
CA MET A 144 20.04 -4.64 5.90
C MET A 144 19.73 -3.18 6.24
N VAL A 145 18.53 -2.89 6.73
CA VAL A 145 18.17 -1.52 7.12
C VAL A 145 18.85 -1.12 8.42
N GLU A 146 18.92 -2.00 9.42
CA GLU A 146 19.60 -1.69 10.69
C GLU A 146 21.10 -1.42 10.49
N THR A 147 21.77 -2.16 9.59
CA THR A 147 23.22 -2.04 9.34
C THR A 147 23.61 -0.93 8.36
N GLY A 148 22.68 -0.23 7.72
CA GLY A 148 23.06 0.80 6.73
C GLY A 148 23.14 0.35 5.28
N GLN A 149 22.89 -0.93 4.98
CA GLN A 149 22.97 -1.47 3.62
C GLN A 149 21.75 -1.11 2.77
N ALA A 150 20.59 -0.97 3.40
CA ALA A 150 19.40 -0.36 2.83
C ALA A 150 18.98 0.86 3.66
N ASP A 151 18.26 1.79 3.04
CA ASP A 151 17.76 3.00 3.70
C ASP A 151 16.34 2.79 4.22
N TYR A 152 15.54 2.04 3.46
CA TYR A 152 14.16 1.70 3.79
C TYR A 152 13.90 0.21 3.60
N ALA A 153 12.88 -0.31 4.28
CA ALA A 153 12.31 -1.63 4.03
C ALA A 153 10.81 -1.53 3.79
N VAL A 154 10.30 -2.28 2.83
CA VAL A 154 8.86 -2.40 2.55
C VAL A 154 8.43 -3.83 2.88
N LEU A 155 7.55 -3.96 3.86
CA LEU A 155 7.16 -5.25 4.44
C LEU A 155 5.64 -5.39 4.46
N PRO A 156 5.08 -6.51 3.97
CA PRO A 156 3.67 -6.78 4.15
C PRO A 156 3.42 -7.12 5.63
N ILE A 157 2.42 -6.50 6.24
CA ILE A 157 2.08 -6.74 7.65
C ILE A 157 0.75 -7.50 7.81
N GLU A 158 -0.15 -7.35 6.84
CA GLU A 158 -1.49 -7.92 6.90
C GLU A 158 -2.06 -8.06 5.49
N ASN A 159 -2.85 -9.10 5.28
CA ASN A 159 -3.66 -9.27 4.09
C ASN A 159 -5.11 -9.60 4.49
N THR A 160 -6.09 -9.01 3.81
CA THR A 160 -7.52 -9.17 4.15
C THR A 160 -8.01 -10.61 4.01
N SER A 161 -7.37 -11.43 3.17
CA SER A 161 -7.75 -12.82 2.96
C SER A 161 -6.99 -13.81 3.86
N SER A 162 -5.69 -13.58 4.14
CA SER A 162 -4.86 -14.50 4.95
C SER A 162 -4.58 -14.03 6.38
N GLY A 163 -4.99 -12.81 6.75
CA GLY A 163 -4.75 -12.22 8.06
C GLY A 163 -3.35 -11.61 8.23
N SER A 164 -2.95 -11.49 9.50
CA SER A 164 -1.68 -10.89 9.95
C SER A 164 -0.46 -11.76 9.61
N ILE A 165 0.63 -11.11 9.20
CA ILE A 165 1.90 -11.78 8.86
C ILE A 165 2.78 -11.80 10.11
N ASN A 166 2.63 -12.87 10.89
CA ASN A 166 3.21 -13.03 12.22
C ASN A 166 4.73 -12.83 12.27
N ASP A 167 5.48 -13.35 11.29
CA ASP A 167 6.93 -13.20 11.23
C ASP A 167 7.37 -11.73 11.25
N VAL A 168 6.61 -10.84 10.60
CA VAL A 168 6.91 -9.40 10.58
C VAL A 168 6.62 -8.77 11.95
N TYR A 169 5.51 -9.15 12.60
CA TYR A 169 5.21 -8.69 13.97
C TYR A 169 6.30 -9.07 14.96
N ASP A 170 6.74 -10.33 14.92
CA ASP A 170 7.75 -10.85 15.84
C ASP A 170 9.11 -10.15 15.63
N LEU A 171 9.43 -9.74 14.40
CA LEU A 171 10.64 -8.93 14.11
C LEU A 171 10.50 -7.47 14.57
N LEU A 172 9.31 -6.87 14.43
CA LEU A 172 9.04 -5.50 14.91
C LEU A 172 9.18 -5.35 16.43
N GLN A 173 9.02 -6.46 17.16
CA GLN A 173 9.19 -6.52 18.61
C GLN A 173 10.60 -6.10 19.04
N HIS A 174 11.62 -6.58 18.31
CA HIS A 174 13.03 -6.43 18.69
C HIS A 174 13.77 -5.35 17.92
N THR A 175 13.17 -4.80 16.86
CA THR A 175 13.85 -3.84 15.99
C THR A 175 14.10 -2.49 16.64
N ALA A 176 15.18 -1.81 16.23
CA ALA A 176 15.41 -0.39 16.50
C ALA A 176 14.82 0.53 15.40
N LEU A 177 14.26 -0.05 14.34
CA LEU A 177 13.68 0.68 13.22
C LEU A 177 12.36 1.36 13.60
N SER A 178 12.01 2.40 12.85
CA SER A 178 10.77 3.13 12.97
C SER A 178 9.90 2.95 11.73
N ILE A 179 8.58 2.85 11.90
CA ILE A 179 7.63 2.90 10.80
C ILE A 179 7.51 4.35 10.34
N VAL A 180 7.80 4.60 9.07
CA VAL A 180 7.82 5.92 8.43
C VAL A 180 6.78 6.07 7.33
N GLY A 181 6.06 5.00 7.00
CA GLY A 181 5.02 5.02 5.99
C GLY A 181 4.21 3.72 5.98
N GLU A 182 3.11 3.73 5.23
CA GLU A 182 2.30 2.56 4.93
C GLU A 182 1.84 2.62 3.48
N LEU A 183 1.56 1.46 2.88
CA LEU A 183 0.92 1.36 1.57
C LEU A 183 -0.17 0.29 1.63
N THR A 184 -1.17 0.43 0.77
CA THR A 184 -2.25 -0.55 0.66
C THR A 184 -2.43 -0.92 -0.80
N ASN A 185 -2.15 -2.18 -1.15
CA ASN A 185 -2.17 -2.64 -2.53
C ASN A 185 -3.23 -3.73 -2.74
N PRO A 186 -4.11 -3.61 -3.75
CA PRO A 186 -5.00 -4.69 -4.15
C PRO A 186 -4.19 -5.84 -4.74
N ILE A 187 -4.59 -7.06 -4.38
CA ILE A 187 -3.96 -8.30 -4.80
C ILE A 187 -4.84 -8.98 -5.83
N ASN A 188 -4.53 -8.71 -7.10
CA ASN A 188 -5.26 -9.25 -8.23
C ASN A 188 -4.45 -10.38 -8.88
N HIS A 189 -4.85 -11.62 -8.59
CA HIS A 189 -4.25 -12.78 -9.23
C HIS A 189 -4.78 -12.95 -10.64
N CYS A 190 -3.87 -13.20 -11.56
CA CYS A 190 -4.10 -13.38 -12.98
C CYS A 190 -3.48 -14.70 -13.45
N VAL A 191 -4.05 -15.29 -14.51
CA VAL A 191 -3.42 -16.38 -15.26
C VAL A 191 -2.49 -15.75 -16.28
N LEU A 192 -1.21 -16.10 -16.20
CA LEU A 192 -0.14 -15.52 -17.00
C LEU A 192 0.49 -16.59 -17.88
N VAL A 193 0.66 -16.30 -19.16
CA VAL A 193 1.15 -17.25 -20.17
C VAL A 193 2.26 -16.61 -21.01
N ALA A 194 3.21 -17.42 -21.47
CA ALA A 194 4.34 -16.94 -22.29
C ALA A 194 3.99 -16.83 -23.79
N THR A 195 3.01 -17.61 -24.24
CA THR A 195 2.60 -17.71 -25.64
C THR A 195 1.09 -17.55 -25.75
N ASP A 196 0.61 -17.15 -26.92
CA ASP A 196 -0.83 -17.13 -27.24
C ASP A 196 -1.42 -18.54 -27.08
N THR A 197 -2.32 -18.71 -26.12
CA THR A 197 -2.91 -20.00 -25.71
C THR A 197 -4.28 -19.75 -25.10
N SER A 198 -5.10 -20.81 -24.99
CA SER A 198 -6.40 -20.75 -24.31
C SER A 198 -6.38 -21.52 -22.99
N LEU A 199 -7.35 -21.24 -22.11
CA LEU A 199 -7.41 -21.86 -20.78
C LEU A 199 -7.50 -23.38 -20.84
N GLU A 200 -8.13 -23.92 -21.89
CA GLU A 200 -8.31 -25.35 -22.12
C GLU A 200 -7.03 -26.07 -22.57
N GLN A 201 -6.04 -25.33 -23.08
CA GLN A 201 -4.76 -25.89 -23.53
C GLN A 201 -3.71 -25.97 -22.41
N ILE A 202 -3.97 -25.31 -21.28
CA ILE A 202 -3.09 -25.30 -20.12
C ILE A 202 -3.13 -26.67 -19.44
N GLU A 203 -1.96 -27.28 -19.24
CA GLU A 203 -1.82 -28.54 -18.53
C GLU A 203 -1.23 -28.35 -17.14
N THR A 204 -0.36 -27.34 -16.94
CA THR A 204 0.33 -27.12 -15.66
C THR A 204 0.32 -25.65 -15.26
N VAL A 205 -0.03 -25.40 -14.00
CA VAL A 205 -0.06 -24.05 -13.41
C VAL A 205 0.91 -23.97 -12.25
N TYR A 206 1.76 -22.94 -12.28
CA TYR A 206 2.80 -22.68 -11.29
C TYR A 206 2.45 -21.48 -10.41
N SER A 207 2.62 -21.59 -9.10
CA SER A 207 2.51 -20.46 -8.17
C SER A 207 2.98 -20.81 -6.77
N HIS A 208 2.97 -19.83 -5.87
CA HIS A 208 3.05 -20.08 -4.44
C HIS A 208 1.75 -20.74 -3.93
N PRO A 209 1.76 -21.55 -2.84
CA PRO A 209 0.55 -22.17 -2.29
C PRO A 209 -0.59 -21.20 -1.98
N GLN A 210 -0.28 -19.99 -1.52
CA GLN A 210 -1.28 -19.01 -1.10
C GLN A 210 -2.19 -18.52 -2.25
N PRO A 211 -1.68 -18.07 -3.41
CA PRO A 211 -2.49 -17.80 -4.60
C PRO A 211 -3.42 -18.95 -5.01
N PHE A 212 -2.96 -20.21 -4.94
CA PHE A 212 -3.80 -21.36 -5.26
C PHE A 212 -4.98 -21.50 -4.30
N GLN A 213 -4.75 -21.31 -2.99
CA GLN A 213 -5.82 -21.30 -1.99
C GLN A 213 -6.79 -20.14 -2.22
N GLN A 214 -6.26 -18.96 -2.55
CA GLN A 214 -7.06 -17.76 -2.80
C GLN A 214 -7.85 -17.82 -4.11
N CYS A 215 -7.45 -18.63 -5.09
CA CYS A 215 -8.13 -18.76 -6.39
C CYS A 215 -8.81 -20.12 -6.58
N SER A 216 -9.05 -20.86 -5.48
CA SER A 216 -9.50 -22.25 -5.54
C SER A 216 -10.82 -22.45 -6.28
N HIS A 217 -11.77 -21.50 -6.19
CA HIS A 217 -13.03 -21.59 -6.92
C HIS A 217 -12.83 -21.55 -8.44
N PHE A 218 -11.92 -20.72 -8.91
CA PHE A 218 -11.60 -20.62 -10.33
C PHE A 218 -10.85 -21.87 -10.81
N ILE A 219 -9.82 -22.30 -10.07
CA ILE A 219 -8.99 -23.47 -10.43
C ILE A 219 -9.84 -24.76 -10.48
N ASN A 220 -10.83 -24.90 -9.60
CA ASN A 220 -11.72 -26.07 -9.59
C ASN A 220 -12.55 -26.22 -10.89
N ARG A 221 -12.67 -25.17 -11.71
CA ARG A 221 -13.31 -25.24 -13.03
C ARG A 221 -12.45 -26.00 -14.06
N PHE A 222 -11.15 -26.15 -13.80
CA PHE A 222 -10.18 -26.79 -14.68
C PHE A 222 -9.50 -27.98 -13.96
N PRO A 223 -10.22 -29.09 -13.71
CA PRO A 223 -9.69 -30.22 -12.94
C PRO A 223 -8.51 -30.96 -13.61
N HIS A 224 -8.24 -30.68 -14.88
CA HIS A 224 -7.11 -31.22 -15.62
C HIS A 224 -5.81 -30.44 -15.38
N TRP A 225 -5.87 -29.25 -14.77
CA TRP A 225 -4.67 -28.47 -14.46
C TRP A 225 -3.85 -29.15 -13.37
N LYS A 226 -2.59 -29.42 -13.67
CA LYS A 226 -1.60 -29.86 -12.70
C LYS A 226 -1.07 -28.66 -11.92
N ILE A 227 -1.22 -28.69 -10.60
CA ILE A 227 -0.73 -27.64 -9.71
C ILE A 227 0.73 -27.94 -9.32
N GLU A 228 1.61 -26.99 -9.56
CA GLU A 228 3.03 -27.06 -9.19
C GLU A 228 3.41 -25.89 -8.28
N TYR A 229 3.87 -26.22 -7.07
CA TYR A 229 4.22 -25.21 -6.07
C TYR A 229 5.62 -24.65 -6.31
N CYS A 230 5.72 -23.33 -6.18
CA CYS A 230 6.96 -22.56 -6.26
C CYS A 230 7.16 -21.75 -4.97
N GLU A 231 8.39 -21.28 -4.75
CA GLU A 231 8.74 -20.47 -3.57
C GLU A 231 8.07 -19.10 -3.55
N SER A 232 7.71 -18.55 -4.72
CA SER A 232 6.99 -17.28 -4.84
C SER A 232 6.19 -17.20 -6.15
N THR A 233 5.28 -16.24 -6.25
CA THR A 233 4.59 -15.93 -7.52
C THR A 233 5.56 -15.50 -8.61
N ALA A 234 6.58 -14.71 -8.26
CA ALA A 234 7.60 -14.26 -9.20
C ALA A 234 8.49 -15.41 -9.71
N ALA A 235 8.88 -16.35 -8.84
CA ALA A 235 9.59 -17.56 -9.27
C ALA A 235 8.75 -18.42 -10.23
N ALA A 236 7.42 -18.47 -10.04
CA ALA A 236 6.53 -19.14 -10.97
C ALA A 236 6.45 -18.43 -12.33
N MET A 237 6.39 -17.10 -12.34
CA MET A 237 6.41 -16.30 -13.57
C MET A 237 7.71 -16.48 -14.34
N GLU A 238 8.86 -16.42 -13.66
CA GLU A 238 10.17 -16.67 -14.25
C GLU A 238 10.26 -18.07 -14.87
N LYS A 239 9.75 -19.09 -14.16
CA LYS A 239 9.73 -20.47 -14.65
C LYS A 239 8.88 -20.63 -15.90
N VAL A 240 7.69 -20.03 -15.94
CA VAL A 240 6.78 -20.10 -17.10
C VAL A 240 7.36 -19.36 -18.30
N ALA A 241 7.99 -18.20 -18.08
CA ALA A 241 8.71 -17.48 -19.12
C ALA A 241 9.87 -18.31 -19.69
N ALA A 242 10.63 -19.01 -18.84
CA ALA A 242 11.71 -19.88 -19.27
C ALA A 242 11.24 -21.14 -20.03
N LEU A 243 10.09 -21.71 -19.65
CA LEU A 243 9.50 -22.86 -20.33
C LEU A 243 8.97 -22.50 -21.73
N ASN A 244 8.48 -21.26 -21.91
CA ASN A 244 7.95 -20.74 -23.17
C ASN A 244 7.02 -21.73 -23.91
N SER A 245 6.07 -22.30 -23.17
CA SER A 245 5.20 -23.39 -23.62
C SER A 245 3.73 -22.99 -23.50
N PRO A 246 2.87 -23.30 -24.50
CA PRO A 246 1.44 -23.00 -24.45
C PRO A 246 0.68 -23.82 -23.38
N LYS A 247 1.33 -24.84 -22.82
CA LYS A 247 0.77 -25.73 -21.80
C LYS A 247 1.07 -25.30 -20.36
N ALA A 248 1.89 -24.26 -20.18
CA ALA A 248 2.34 -23.78 -18.88
C ALA A 248 1.77 -22.39 -18.60
N ALA A 249 1.25 -22.19 -17.39
CA ALA A 249 0.80 -20.89 -16.93
C ALA A 249 1.30 -20.59 -15.51
N ALA A 250 1.43 -19.31 -15.16
CA ALA A 250 1.69 -18.85 -13.80
C ALA A 250 0.44 -18.21 -13.22
N LEU A 251 0.23 -18.35 -11.90
CA LEU A 251 -0.67 -17.45 -11.16
C LEU A 251 0.15 -16.38 -10.44
N GLY A 252 -0.14 -15.12 -10.73
CA GLY A 252 0.60 -13.99 -10.18
C GLY A 252 -0.06 -12.64 -10.48
N SER A 253 0.65 -11.55 -10.22
CA SER A 253 0.20 -10.21 -10.57
C SER A 253 0.43 -9.91 -12.04
N GLU A 254 -0.48 -9.17 -12.67
CA GLU A 254 -0.30 -8.70 -14.06
C GLU A 254 1.01 -7.92 -14.23
N ALA A 255 1.25 -6.94 -13.34
CA ALA A 255 2.48 -6.13 -13.37
C ALA A 255 3.75 -6.97 -13.17
N GLY A 256 3.68 -8.06 -12.39
CA GLY A 256 4.76 -9.03 -12.29
C GLY A 256 4.97 -9.79 -13.59
N GLY A 257 3.88 -10.25 -14.23
CA GLY A 257 3.91 -10.95 -15.50
C GLY A 257 4.55 -10.14 -16.61
N GLN A 258 4.22 -8.85 -16.69
CA GLN A 258 4.79 -7.92 -17.68
C GLN A 258 6.33 -7.82 -17.58
N LEU A 259 6.91 -7.88 -16.37
CA LEU A 259 8.37 -7.87 -16.18
C LEU A 259 9.05 -9.10 -16.81
N TYR A 260 8.33 -10.21 -16.88
CA TYR A 260 8.76 -11.47 -17.48
C TYR A 260 8.23 -11.67 -18.90
N GLN A 261 7.65 -10.63 -19.52
CA GLN A 261 7.05 -10.67 -20.86
C GLN A 261 5.90 -11.68 -20.99
N LEU A 262 5.22 -11.99 -19.88
CA LEU A 262 4.04 -12.84 -19.87
C LEU A 262 2.79 -12.02 -20.20
N GLN A 263 1.88 -12.65 -20.94
CA GLN A 263 0.58 -12.11 -21.28
C GLN A 263 -0.46 -12.57 -20.26
N MET A 264 -1.37 -11.66 -19.92
CA MET A 264 -2.51 -11.96 -19.06
C MET A 264 -3.62 -12.58 -19.89
N LEU A 265 -4.06 -13.77 -19.50
CA LEU A 265 -5.15 -14.50 -20.14
C LEU A 265 -6.48 -14.27 -19.43
N GLU A 266 -6.46 -14.29 -18.09
CA GLU A 266 -7.61 -14.04 -17.23
C GLU A 266 -7.16 -13.26 -16.00
N HIS A 267 -8.07 -12.48 -15.42
CA HIS A 267 -7.79 -11.61 -14.27
C HIS A 267 -8.88 -11.71 -13.20
N ASP A 268 -8.61 -11.13 -12.03
CA ASP A 268 -9.56 -11.08 -10.90
C ASP A 268 -10.02 -12.48 -10.44
N LEU A 269 -9.05 -13.37 -10.26
CA LEU A 269 -9.29 -14.80 -9.99
C LEU A 269 -9.47 -15.12 -8.50
N ALA A 270 -9.31 -14.13 -7.63
CA ALA A 270 -9.41 -14.32 -6.20
C ALA A 270 -10.85 -14.65 -5.78
N ASN A 271 -11.00 -15.58 -4.84
CA ASN A 271 -12.29 -15.98 -4.26
C ASN A 271 -12.98 -14.81 -3.55
N GLN A 272 -12.22 -13.80 -3.12
CA GLN A 272 -12.70 -12.59 -2.48
C GLN A 272 -12.35 -11.38 -3.35
N SER A 273 -13.34 -10.53 -3.63
CA SER A 273 -13.18 -9.32 -4.45
C SER A 273 -12.36 -8.22 -3.78
N GLN A 274 -12.28 -8.23 -2.44
CA GLN A 274 -11.50 -7.26 -1.65
C GLN A 274 -10.26 -7.92 -1.04
N ASN A 275 -9.39 -8.46 -1.89
CA ASN A 275 -8.09 -8.97 -1.47
C ASN A 275 -7.05 -7.85 -1.48
N ILE A 276 -6.64 -7.41 -0.30
CA ILE A 276 -5.79 -6.23 -0.12
C ILE A 276 -4.68 -6.58 0.85
N THR A 277 -3.43 -6.24 0.48
CA THR A 277 -2.29 -6.34 1.40
C THR A 277 -1.86 -4.96 1.84
N ARG A 278 -1.75 -4.80 3.16
CA ARG A 278 -1.14 -3.62 3.77
C ARG A 278 0.34 -3.85 3.97
N PHE A 279 1.13 -2.89 3.52
CA PHE A 279 2.56 -2.82 3.70
C PHE A 279 2.92 -1.68 4.64
N ILE A 280 3.99 -1.86 5.39
CA ILE A 280 4.64 -0.82 6.19
C ILE A 280 6.00 -0.49 5.60
N VAL A 281 6.44 0.74 5.81
CA VAL A 281 7.77 1.20 5.43
C VAL A 281 8.58 1.47 6.70
N LEU A 282 9.72 0.80 6.83
CA LEU A 282 10.64 0.98 7.95
C LEU A 282 11.86 1.80 7.54
N ALA A 283 12.38 2.59 8.47
CA ALA A 283 13.67 3.28 8.35
C ALA A 283 14.41 3.31 9.70
N ARG A 284 15.72 3.58 9.67
CA ARG A 284 16.52 3.71 10.91
C ARG A 284 16.12 4.90 11.78
N LYS A 285 15.70 5.99 11.14
CA LYS A 285 15.30 7.22 11.84
C LYS A 285 13.78 7.38 11.73
N PRO A 286 13.09 7.74 12.83
CA PRO A 286 11.70 8.15 12.75
C PRO A 286 11.59 9.41 11.91
N ILE A 287 10.40 9.65 11.38
CA ILE A 287 10.04 10.89 10.71
C ILE A 287 9.15 11.73 11.62
N ASP A 288 9.24 13.04 11.46
CA ASP A 288 8.27 13.98 11.96
C ASP A 288 7.08 14.07 10.99
N VAL A 289 5.87 14.10 11.56
CA VAL A 289 4.63 14.31 10.82
C VAL A 289 4.00 15.61 11.29
N THR A 290 3.71 16.52 10.36
CA THR A 290 2.96 17.73 10.68
C THR A 290 1.52 17.43 11.06
N GLU A 291 0.95 18.22 11.98
CA GLU A 291 -0.47 18.11 12.37
C GLU A 291 -1.43 18.48 11.23
N GLN A 292 -0.93 19.07 10.14
CA GLN A 292 -1.71 19.38 8.93
C GLN A 292 -2.05 18.14 8.09
N VAL A 293 -1.42 17.01 8.38
CA VAL A 293 -1.55 15.74 7.65
C VAL A 293 -2.14 14.69 8.58
N PRO A 294 -3.22 13.98 8.17
CA PRO A 294 -3.71 12.83 8.91
C PRO A 294 -2.58 11.82 9.13
N ALA A 295 -2.35 11.47 10.40
CA ALA A 295 -1.27 10.59 10.80
C ALA A 295 -1.82 9.34 11.48
N LYS A 296 -1.10 8.24 11.31
CA LYS A 296 -1.28 7.02 12.08
C LYS A 296 -0.07 6.84 12.98
N THR A 297 -0.31 6.47 14.23
CA THR A 297 0.74 6.08 15.16
C THR A 297 0.59 4.61 15.49
N THR A 298 1.67 3.85 15.32
CA THR A 298 1.71 2.44 15.72
C THR A 298 2.40 2.30 17.06
N LEU A 299 1.76 1.60 17.98
CA LEU A 299 2.23 1.34 19.33
C LEU A 299 2.37 -0.16 19.54
N ILE A 300 3.39 -0.52 20.31
CA ILE A 300 3.48 -1.81 20.98
C ILE A 300 3.27 -1.54 22.46
N MET A 301 2.36 -2.27 23.10
CA MET A 301 2.21 -2.24 24.55
C MET A 301 2.08 -3.63 25.15
N ALA A 302 2.70 -3.87 26.29
CA ALA A 302 2.44 -5.04 27.12
C ALA A 302 1.65 -4.60 28.36
N THR A 303 0.52 -5.24 28.63
CA THR A 303 -0.30 -4.95 29.81
C THR A 303 0.03 -5.89 30.97
N GLY A 304 -0.42 -5.55 32.18
CA GLY A 304 -0.38 -6.50 33.29
C GLY A 304 -1.32 -7.70 33.08
N GLN A 305 -1.17 -8.74 33.91
CA GLN A 305 -2.04 -9.93 33.90
C GLN A 305 -3.28 -9.82 34.82
N GLN A 306 -3.57 -8.62 35.33
CA GLN A 306 -4.77 -8.39 36.15
C GLN A 306 -6.03 -8.31 35.28
N SER A 307 -7.17 -8.70 35.85
CA SER A 307 -8.46 -8.62 35.17
C SER A 307 -8.72 -7.18 34.70
N GLY A 308 -9.06 -7.02 33.43
CA GLY A 308 -9.37 -5.71 32.84
C GLY A 308 -8.16 -4.86 32.41
N ALA A 309 -6.92 -5.36 32.50
CA ALA A 309 -5.72 -4.56 32.16
C ALA A 309 -5.77 -3.95 30.74
N LEU A 310 -6.16 -4.74 29.74
CA LEU A 310 -6.33 -4.27 28.37
C LEU A 310 -7.48 -3.25 28.27
N VAL A 311 -8.57 -3.49 28.98
CA VAL A 311 -9.73 -2.58 28.98
C VAL A 311 -9.31 -1.22 29.51
N GLU A 312 -8.58 -1.15 30.62
CA GLU A 312 -8.06 0.11 31.17
C GLU A 312 -7.21 0.88 30.15
N ALA A 313 -6.33 0.19 29.42
CA ALA A 313 -5.53 0.81 28.37
C ALA A 313 -6.40 1.36 27.22
N LEU A 314 -7.41 0.61 26.78
CA LEU A 314 -8.33 1.05 25.73
C LEU A 314 -9.22 2.21 26.19
N LEU A 315 -9.60 2.26 27.46
CA LEU A 315 -10.35 3.39 28.03
C LEU A 315 -9.54 4.68 27.97
N VAL A 316 -8.23 4.65 28.22
CA VAL A 316 -7.36 5.84 28.07
C VAL A 316 -7.39 6.39 26.64
N LEU A 317 -7.36 5.52 25.62
CA LEU A 317 -7.46 5.96 24.22
C LEU A 317 -8.83 6.59 23.93
N ARG A 318 -9.91 5.94 24.36
CA ARG A 318 -11.28 6.42 24.19
C ARG A 318 -11.51 7.77 24.85
N ASP A 319 -11.05 7.94 26.09
CA ASP A 319 -11.26 9.15 26.89
C ASP A 319 -10.49 10.36 26.31
N ASN A 320 -9.45 10.11 25.49
CA ASN A 320 -8.75 11.11 24.70
C ASN A 320 -9.29 11.24 23.25
N GLY A 321 -10.38 10.56 22.91
CA GLY A 321 -11.00 10.62 21.57
C GLY A 321 -10.16 9.99 20.46
N ILE A 322 -9.26 9.07 20.78
CA ILE A 322 -8.35 8.45 19.82
C ILE A 322 -9.01 7.22 19.19
N VAL A 323 -9.15 7.22 17.87
CA VAL A 323 -9.70 6.09 17.11
C VAL A 323 -8.60 5.04 16.90
N MET A 324 -8.91 3.81 17.28
CA MET A 324 -8.06 2.65 17.03
C MET A 324 -8.50 1.95 15.74
N THR A 325 -7.57 1.72 14.82
CA THR A 325 -7.82 1.03 13.54
C THR A 325 -7.38 -0.42 13.54
N LYS A 326 -6.49 -0.81 14.45
CA LYS A 326 -6.02 -2.20 14.58
C LYS A 326 -5.63 -2.50 16.02
N LEU A 327 -5.95 -3.71 16.44
CA LEU A 327 -5.51 -4.32 17.70
C LEU A 327 -5.17 -5.78 17.41
N GLU A 328 -3.91 -6.15 17.58
CA GLU A 328 -3.42 -7.52 17.38
C GLU A 328 -2.68 -7.98 18.64
N SER A 329 -2.96 -9.19 19.13
CA SER A 329 -2.23 -9.77 20.27
C SER A 329 -1.19 -10.78 19.78
N ARG A 330 -0.01 -10.75 20.39
CA ARG A 330 1.07 -11.70 20.15
C ARG A 330 1.65 -12.19 21.48
N PRO A 331 1.98 -13.48 21.61
CA PRO A 331 2.71 -13.96 22.78
C PRO A 331 4.12 -13.35 22.82
N ILE A 332 4.61 -13.02 24.00
CA ILE A 332 5.99 -12.55 24.19
C ILE A 332 6.92 -13.77 24.19
N ASN A 333 7.81 -13.86 23.20
CA ASN A 333 8.80 -14.92 23.13
C ASN A 333 9.70 -14.88 24.38
N GLY A 334 9.74 -16.00 25.11
CA GLY A 334 10.53 -16.15 26.35
C GLY A 334 9.74 -15.94 27.64
N ASN A 335 8.55 -15.31 27.60
CA ASN A 335 7.66 -15.13 28.76
C ASN A 335 6.31 -15.82 28.51
N PRO A 336 6.14 -17.08 28.93
CA PRO A 336 4.87 -17.77 28.79
C PRO A 336 3.72 -16.98 29.42
N TRP A 337 2.59 -16.88 28.71
CA TRP A 337 1.35 -16.21 29.16
C TRP A 337 1.41 -14.69 29.27
N GLU A 338 2.50 -14.05 28.82
CA GLU A 338 2.51 -12.61 28.62
C GLU A 338 2.17 -12.29 27.17
N GLU A 339 1.22 -11.38 26.99
CA GLU A 339 0.77 -10.93 25.68
C GLU A 339 1.23 -9.49 25.43
N MET A 340 1.58 -9.24 24.19
CA MET A 340 1.92 -7.94 23.67
C MET A 340 0.87 -7.54 22.63
N PHE A 341 0.41 -6.30 22.72
CA PHE A 341 -0.59 -5.74 21.85
C PHE A 341 0.06 -4.76 20.88
N TYR A 342 -0.23 -4.95 19.60
CA TYR A 342 0.09 -4.01 18.53
C TYR A 342 -1.16 -3.20 18.23
N LEU A 343 -1.02 -1.88 18.27
CA LEU A 343 -2.12 -0.95 18.09
C LEU A 343 -1.76 0.03 17.00
N ASP A 344 -2.69 0.21 16.06
CA ASP A 344 -2.67 1.36 15.17
C ASP A 344 -3.75 2.34 15.61
N VAL A 345 -3.35 3.59 15.82
CA VAL A 345 -4.27 4.67 16.19
C VAL A 345 -4.21 5.82 15.19
N GLN A 346 -5.36 6.41 14.90
CA GLN A 346 -5.48 7.61 14.06
C GLN A 346 -5.18 8.87 14.88
N ALA A 347 -3.91 9.05 15.21
CA ALA A 347 -3.45 10.23 15.93
C ALA A 347 -2.03 10.58 15.51
N ASN A 348 -1.75 11.87 15.40
CA ASN A 348 -0.39 12.37 15.27
C ASN A 348 0.29 12.35 16.64
N LEU A 349 1.54 11.88 16.69
CA LEU A 349 2.33 11.82 17.92
C LEU A 349 2.45 13.18 18.61
N ARG A 350 2.47 14.28 17.87
CA ARG A 350 2.59 15.66 18.40
C ARG A 350 1.28 16.22 18.97
N SER A 351 0.15 15.59 18.67
CA SER A 351 -1.14 16.09 19.11
C SER A 351 -1.28 16.01 20.63
N ASP A 352 -1.95 17.01 21.23
CA ASP A 352 -2.21 17.05 22.67
C ASP A 352 -2.95 15.81 23.17
N ALA A 353 -3.91 15.32 22.38
CA ALA A 353 -4.68 14.11 22.69
C ALA A 353 -3.75 12.89 22.78
N MET A 354 -2.85 12.71 21.81
CA MET A 354 -1.91 11.59 21.80
C MET A 354 -0.90 11.68 22.95
N GLN A 355 -0.37 12.88 23.22
CA GLN A 355 0.56 13.10 24.33
C GLN A 355 -0.09 12.81 25.70
N LYS A 356 -1.36 13.20 25.89
CA LYS A 356 -2.13 12.85 27.10
C LYS A 356 -2.37 11.35 27.19
N ALA A 357 -2.75 10.70 26.10
CA ALA A 357 -2.97 9.26 26.06
C ALA A 357 -1.69 8.48 26.40
N LEU A 358 -0.54 8.83 25.81
CA LEU A 358 0.75 8.18 26.13
C LEU A 358 1.13 8.33 27.61
N LYS A 359 0.91 9.51 28.19
CA LYS A 359 1.13 9.74 29.63
C LYS A 359 0.18 8.92 30.50
N GLY A 360 -1.06 8.72 30.07
CA GLY A 360 -2.04 7.88 30.76
C GLY A 360 -1.77 6.38 30.63
N LEU A 361 -1.23 5.93 29.49
CA LEU A 361 -0.88 4.53 29.24
C LEU A 361 0.38 4.10 29.99
N ALA A 362 1.40 4.97 30.07
CA ALA A 362 2.69 4.66 30.69
C ALA A 362 2.61 4.00 32.08
N PRO A 363 1.80 4.46 33.06
CA PRO A 363 1.73 3.85 34.38
C PRO A 363 0.95 2.53 34.44
N ILE A 364 0.08 2.24 33.47
CA ILE A 364 -0.78 1.04 33.47
C ILE A 364 -0.25 -0.08 32.57
N THR A 365 0.68 0.24 31.67
CA THR A 365 1.39 -0.73 30.83
C THR A 365 2.73 -1.11 31.43
N ARG A 366 3.15 -2.37 31.29
CA ARG A 366 4.50 -2.83 31.67
C ARG A 366 5.57 -2.31 30.72
N SER A 367 5.24 -2.27 29.44
CA SER A 367 6.08 -1.66 28.42
C SER A 367 5.20 -0.95 27.40
N LEU A 368 5.68 0.18 26.90
CA LEU A 368 5.05 0.97 25.86
C LEU A 368 6.14 1.47 24.94
N LYS A 369 6.06 1.10 23.66
CA LYS A 369 7.00 1.49 22.61
C LYS A 369 6.22 2.07 21.45
N VAL A 370 6.57 3.29 21.04
CA VAL A 370 6.08 3.86 19.79
C VAL A 370 6.93 3.29 18.67
N LEU A 371 6.33 2.55 17.74
CA LEU A 371 7.03 2.03 16.56
C LEU A 371 7.19 3.09 15.48
N GLY A 372 6.29 4.07 15.42
CA GLY A 372 6.39 5.16 14.46
C GLY A 372 5.12 5.98 14.38
N CYS A 373 5.26 7.20 13.90
CA CYS A 373 4.18 8.08 13.50
C CYS A 373 4.41 8.46 12.05
N TYR A 374 3.44 8.18 11.19
CA TYR A 374 3.59 8.31 9.75
C TYR A 374 2.29 8.84 9.10
N PRO A 375 2.36 9.52 7.95
CA PRO A 375 1.19 9.94 7.20
C PRO A 375 0.30 8.74 6.87
N SER A 376 -1.01 8.89 7.02
CA SER A 376 -1.93 7.84 6.56
C SER A 376 -2.14 7.96 5.05
N GLU A 377 -1.87 6.88 4.31
CA GLU A 377 -2.12 6.83 2.86
C GLU A 377 -3.60 6.61 2.51
N ASN A 378 -4.44 6.17 3.46
CA ASN A 378 -5.87 5.97 3.20
C ASN A 378 -6.60 7.32 3.10
N VAL A 379 -6.61 7.90 1.90
CA VAL A 379 -7.48 9.03 1.55
C VAL A 379 -8.90 8.49 1.33
N VAL A 380 -9.66 8.33 2.41
CA VAL A 380 -11.07 7.88 2.32
C VAL A 380 -11.82 8.84 1.38
N PRO A 381 -12.37 8.38 0.25
CA PRO A 381 -13.09 9.25 -0.69
C PRO A 381 -14.20 10.01 0.03
N VAL A 382 -14.40 11.28 -0.33
CA VAL A 382 -15.55 12.02 0.19
C VAL A 382 -16.80 11.47 -0.47
N ASP A 383 -17.72 10.97 0.36
CA ASP A 383 -19.01 10.55 -0.13
C ASP A 383 -19.83 11.80 -0.48
N VAL A 384 -20.35 11.81 -1.70
CA VAL A 384 -21.11 12.95 -2.25
C VAL A 384 -22.60 12.81 -1.91
N ASN A 385 -23.01 11.65 -1.38
CA ASN A 385 -24.41 11.31 -1.11
C ASN A 385 -24.82 11.42 0.37
N GLU A 386 -23.94 11.95 1.25
CA GLU A 386 -24.25 12.20 2.68
C GLU A 386 -24.84 13.58 2.94
#